data_AF-A0A316JQL0-F1
#
_entry.id   AF-A0A316JQL0-F1
#
_cell.length_a   1.000
_cell.length_b   1.000
_cell.length_c   1.000
_cell.angle_alpha   90.00
_cell.angle_beta   90.00
_cell.angle_gamma   90.00
#
_symmetry.space_group_name_H-M   'P 1'
#
loop_
_entity.id
_entity.type
_entity.pdbx_description
1 polymer ?
#
loop_
_entity_poly.entity_id
_entity_poly.type
_entity_poly.pdbx_seq_one_letter_code
_entity_poly.pdbx_strand_id
1 'polypeptide(L)'
;MISSRRQTHRWLMTALGVLLPWLAVSALVQRPEIPPVTATADPLFARADLGGATAEGALLLAFDWPVQDTQLKGQLVLDPTLQLRLIAEEPLSLADPLLYWSSTDRSPESLAQAQLLGSLAGAGTHRYRLPVVVGRALRSPQPGLLLLVSPLDQRIVASWALPSLSAGGERP
;
A
#
# COMPACT_ATOMS: atom_id res chain seq x y z
N MET A 1 -56.85 -2.20 -20.54
CA MET A 1 -55.47 -1.81 -20.88
C MET A 1 -54.50 -1.70 -19.69
N ILE A 2 -54.95 -1.58 -18.43
CA ILE A 2 -54.05 -1.43 -17.26
C ILE A 2 -53.38 -2.76 -16.83
N SER A 3 -53.97 -3.91 -17.16
CA SER A 3 -53.45 -5.24 -16.77
C SER A 3 -52.18 -5.65 -17.51
N SER A 4 -52.03 -5.33 -18.81
CA SER A 4 -50.84 -5.73 -19.58
C SER A 4 -49.57 -5.05 -19.08
N ARG A 5 -49.64 -3.77 -18.71
CA ARG A 5 -48.50 -3.02 -18.12
C ARG A 5 -48.01 -3.63 -16.81
N ARG A 6 -48.91 -4.12 -15.96
CA ARG A 6 -48.54 -4.77 -14.69
C ARG A 6 -47.89 -6.14 -14.92
N GLN A 7 -48.35 -6.87 -15.94
CA GLN A 7 -47.78 -8.17 -16.30
C GLN A 7 -46.37 -8.04 -16.89
N THR A 8 -46.14 -7.05 -17.76
CA THR A 8 -44.80 -6.73 -18.26
C THR A 8 -43.86 -6.28 -17.15
N HIS A 9 -44.33 -5.44 -16.22
CA HIS A 9 -43.48 -5.00 -15.10
C HIS A 9 -43.09 -6.14 -14.16
N ARG A 10 -44.02 -7.07 -13.87
CA ARG A 10 -43.71 -8.27 -13.10
C ARG A 10 -42.65 -9.11 -13.80
N TRP A 11 -42.85 -9.41 -15.08
CA TRP A 11 -41.87 -10.18 -15.87
C TRP A 11 -40.49 -9.52 -15.91
N LEU A 12 -40.43 -8.20 -16.07
CA LEU A 12 -39.16 -7.46 -16.09
C LEU A 12 -38.44 -7.53 -14.75
N MET A 13 -39.17 -7.40 -13.63
CA MET A 13 -38.59 -7.52 -12.29
C MET A 13 -38.10 -8.94 -11.99
N THR A 14 -38.84 -9.98 -12.40
CA THR A 14 -38.38 -11.36 -12.22
C THR A 14 -37.16 -11.65 -13.09
N ALA A 15 -37.15 -11.19 -14.34
CA ALA A 15 -36.01 -11.35 -15.24
C ALA A 15 -34.77 -10.65 -14.69
N LEU A 16 -34.89 -9.40 -14.23
CA LEU A 16 -33.79 -8.66 -13.58
C LEU A 16 -33.30 -9.36 -12.31
N GLY A 17 -34.20 -9.79 -11.44
CA GLY A 17 -33.86 -10.45 -10.18
C GLY A 17 -33.08 -11.76 -10.35
N VAL A 18 -33.24 -12.43 -11.50
CA VAL A 18 -32.49 -13.66 -11.82
C VAL A 18 -31.24 -13.36 -12.65
N LEU A 19 -31.30 -12.45 -13.63
CA LEU A 19 -30.17 -12.15 -14.50
C LEU A 19 -29.04 -11.39 -13.78
N LEU A 20 -29.36 -10.44 -12.91
CA LEU A 20 -28.35 -9.62 -12.22
C LEU A 20 -27.39 -10.44 -11.35
N PRO A 21 -27.88 -11.37 -10.49
CA PRO A 21 -26.99 -12.23 -9.70
C PRO A 21 -26.07 -13.07 -10.57
N TRP A 22 -26.60 -13.64 -11.66
CA TRP A 22 -25.80 -14.44 -12.59
C TRP A 22 -24.74 -13.61 -13.30
N LEU A 23 -25.06 -12.38 -13.71
CA LEU A 23 -24.08 -11.45 -14.27
C LEU A 23 -23.02 -11.05 -13.24
N ALA A 24 -23.41 -10.82 -11.98
CA ALA A 24 -22.46 -10.50 -10.91
C ALA A 24 -21.49 -11.66 -10.64
N VAL A 25 -22.00 -12.89 -10.57
CA VAL A 25 -21.15 -14.09 -10.42
C VAL A 25 -20.23 -14.25 -11.63
N SER A 26 -20.75 -14.06 -12.85
CA SER A 26 -19.92 -14.16 -14.06
C SER A 26 -18.84 -13.07 -14.10
N ALA A 27 -19.14 -11.85 -13.65
CA ALA A 27 -18.16 -10.77 -13.57
C ALA A 27 -17.09 -11.03 -12.50
N LEU A 28 -17.47 -11.64 -11.37
CA LEU A 28 -16.54 -12.09 -10.34
C LEU A 28 -15.60 -13.19 -10.84
N VAL A 29 -16.12 -14.17 -11.56
CA VAL A 29 -15.32 -15.28 -12.14
C VAL A 29 -14.42 -14.79 -13.27
N GLN A 30 -14.88 -13.83 -14.08
CA GLN A 30 -14.08 -13.22 -15.15
C GLN A 30 -13.14 -12.12 -14.65
N ARG A 31 -13.11 -11.82 -13.34
CA ARG A 31 -12.22 -10.79 -12.82
C ARG A 31 -10.79 -11.21 -13.19
N PRO A 32 -10.12 -10.49 -14.10
CA PRO A 32 -8.76 -10.85 -14.45
C PRO A 32 -7.92 -10.73 -13.18
N GLU A 33 -7.12 -11.75 -12.90
CA GLU A 33 -6.09 -11.65 -11.87
C GLU A 33 -5.27 -10.41 -12.21
N ILE A 34 -5.41 -9.36 -11.39
CA ILE A 34 -4.57 -8.18 -11.52
C ILE A 34 -3.19 -8.68 -11.12
N PRO A 35 -2.24 -8.80 -12.06
CA PRO A 35 -0.92 -9.29 -11.70
C PRO A 35 -0.33 -8.35 -10.66
N PRO A 36 0.37 -8.86 -9.65
CA PRO A 36 1.05 -8.01 -8.68
C PRO A 36 1.92 -7.00 -9.44
N VAL A 37 1.79 -5.73 -9.09
CA VAL A 37 2.55 -4.65 -9.72
C VAL A 37 4.01 -4.83 -9.33
N THR A 38 4.74 -5.54 -10.18
CA THR A 38 6.18 -5.72 -10.07
C THR A 38 6.86 -4.64 -10.88
N ALA A 39 8.06 -4.22 -10.48
CA ALA A 39 8.82 -3.19 -11.20
C ALA A 39 9.11 -3.56 -12.68
N THR A 40 9.01 -4.84 -13.02
CA THR A 40 9.09 -5.38 -14.38
C THR A 40 7.80 -5.25 -15.19
N ALA A 41 6.64 -5.07 -14.56
CA ALA A 41 5.33 -5.11 -15.20
C ALA A 41 4.78 -3.73 -15.59
N ASP A 42 5.27 -2.64 -14.99
CA ASP A 42 4.75 -1.29 -15.23
C ASP A 42 5.87 -0.24 -15.45
N PRO A 43 5.92 0.41 -16.64
CA PRO A 43 6.92 1.42 -16.97
C PRO A 43 6.86 2.67 -16.08
N LEU A 44 5.74 2.95 -15.40
CA LEU A 44 5.65 4.04 -14.43
C LEU A 44 6.53 3.76 -13.20
N PHE A 45 6.63 2.49 -12.78
CA PHE A 45 7.50 2.07 -11.66
C PHE A 45 8.97 1.96 -12.08
N ALA A 46 9.23 1.60 -13.34
CA ALA A 46 10.57 1.67 -13.93
C ALA A 46 11.10 3.12 -13.98
N ARG A 47 10.23 4.11 -14.24
CA ARG A 47 10.57 5.54 -14.23
C ARG A 47 10.92 6.07 -12.83
N ALA A 48 10.41 5.43 -11.79
CA ALA A 48 10.62 5.81 -10.39
C ALA A 48 11.81 5.08 -9.74
N ASP A 49 12.53 4.22 -10.47
CA ASP A 49 13.67 3.44 -9.96
C ASP A 49 13.33 2.60 -8.70
N LEU A 50 12.09 2.08 -8.67
CA LEU A 50 11.53 1.29 -7.56
C LEU A 50 11.79 -0.22 -7.72
N GLY A 51 12.51 -0.64 -8.77
CA GLY A 51 12.86 -2.03 -9.04
C GLY A 51 14.30 -2.37 -8.69
N GLY A 52 14.51 -3.25 -7.70
CA GLY A 52 15.80 -3.93 -7.55
C GLY A 52 16.67 -3.51 -6.36
N ALA A 53 16.12 -3.45 -5.15
CA ALA A 53 16.98 -3.50 -3.95
C ALA A 53 17.58 -4.91 -3.81
N THR A 54 18.85 -5.10 -4.09
CA THR A 54 19.62 -6.28 -3.67
C THR A 54 19.82 -6.19 -2.15
N ALA A 55 19.58 -7.29 -1.43
CA ALA A 55 19.66 -7.30 0.03
C ALA A 55 21.11 -7.36 0.57
N GLU A 56 22.02 -6.60 -0.05
CA GLU A 56 23.46 -6.59 0.26
C GLU A 56 23.92 -5.27 0.92
N GLY A 57 23.02 -4.65 1.69
CA GLY A 57 23.28 -3.40 2.39
C GLY A 57 23.46 -3.53 3.90
N ALA A 58 23.92 -2.45 4.51
CA ALA A 58 23.94 -2.33 5.97
C ALA A 58 22.50 -2.21 6.50
N LEU A 59 22.06 -3.19 7.28
CA LEU A 59 20.79 -3.12 8.00
C LEU A 59 20.88 -1.99 9.05
N LEU A 60 20.05 -0.96 8.88
CA LEU A 60 19.96 0.15 9.82
C LEU A 60 18.93 -0.12 10.93
N LEU A 61 17.81 -0.74 10.56
CA LEU A 61 16.71 -1.03 11.48
C LEU A 61 15.87 -2.18 10.93
N ALA A 62 15.41 -3.06 11.81
CA ALA A 62 14.29 -3.96 11.57
C ALA A 62 13.13 -3.60 12.51
N PHE A 63 11.90 -3.73 12.02
CA PHE A 63 10.70 -3.42 12.79
C PHE A 63 9.53 -4.30 12.39
N ASP A 64 8.59 -4.47 13.32
CA ASP A 64 7.30 -5.08 13.06
C ASP A 64 6.23 -3.99 13.09
N TRP A 65 5.35 -4.00 12.09
CA TRP A 65 4.29 -3.03 11.92
C TRP A 65 2.95 -3.75 11.77
N PRO A 66 2.10 -3.72 12.81
CA PRO A 66 0.76 -4.31 12.72
C PRO A 66 -0.11 -3.49 11.77
N VAL A 67 -0.72 -4.16 10.79
CA VAL A 67 -1.62 -3.56 9.80
C VAL A 67 -2.87 -4.41 9.71
N GLN A 68 -3.99 -3.88 10.22
CA GLN A 68 -5.26 -4.61 10.32
C GLN A 68 -5.08 -5.96 11.03
N ASP A 69 -5.34 -7.06 10.32
CA ASP A 69 -5.26 -8.44 10.80
C ASP A 69 -3.94 -9.14 10.41
N THR A 70 -2.96 -8.40 9.87
CA THR A 70 -1.64 -8.94 9.49
C THR A 70 -0.48 -8.17 10.12
N GLN A 71 0.71 -8.76 10.10
CA GLN A 71 1.97 -8.16 10.52
C GLN A 71 2.84 -7.88 9.30
N LEU A 72 3.32 -6.64 9.18
CA LEU A 72 4.34 -6.26 8.21
C LEU A 72 5.71 -6.25 8.89
N LYS A 73 6.62 -7.06 8.38
CA LYS A 73 8.04 -7.03 8.76
C LYS A 73 8.77 -6.03 7.87
N GLY A 74 9.32 -5.00 8.50
CA GLY A 74 10.04 -3.94 7.83
C GLY A 74 11.54 -3.96 8.11
N GLN A 75 12.32 -3.58 7.10
CA GLN A 75 13.76 -3.39 7.22
C GLN A 75 14.17 -2.11 6.49
N LEU A 76 14.93 -1.26 7.16
CA LEU A 76 15.64 -0.14 6.56
C LEU A 76 17.07 -0.58 6.26
N VAL A 77 17.44 -0.53 4.99
CA VAL A 77 18.74 -0.97 4.51
C VAL A 77 19.42 0.19 3.80
N LEU A 78 20.72 0.35 4.01
CA LEU A 78 21.54 1.31 3.29
C LEU A 78 22.42 0.58 2.27
N ASP A 79 22.13 0.79 0.98
CA ASP A 79 22.93 0.24 -0.12
C ASP A 79 22.69 1.00 -1.43
N PRO A 80 23.71 1.63 -2.03
CA PRO A 80 24.29 2.93 -1.62
C PRO A 80 23.27 4.05 -1.29
N THR A 81 21.97 3.80 -1.47
CA THR A 81 20.88 4.69 -1.08
C THR A 81 20.00 4.02 -0.02
N LEU A 82 19.19 4.83 0.66
CA LEU A 82 18.31 4.32 1.70
C LEU A 82 17.14 3.57 1.07
N GLN A 83 16.91 2.35 1.53
CA GLN A 83 15.87 1.46 1.02
C GLN A 83 14.98 0.99 2.16
N LEU A 84 13.69 0.88 1.89
CA LEU A 84 12.68 0.27 2.76
C LEU A 84 12.25 -1.06 2.16
N ARG A 85 12.42 -2.13 2.91
CA ARG A 85 11.93 -3.46 2.56
C ARG A 85 10.76 -3.80 3.48
N LEU A 86 9.65 -4.23 2.91
CA LEU A 86 8.46 -4.66 3.64
C LEU A 86 8.09 -6.08 3.20
N ILE A 87 7.75 -6.92 4.17
CA ILE A 87 7.31 -8.30 3.94
C ILE A 87 6.03 -8.48 4.75
N ALA A 88 4.93 -8.78 4.07
CA ALA A 88 3.70 -9.14 4.74
C ALA A 88 3.71 -10.63 5.08
N GLU A 89 3.28 -11.00 6.30
CA GLU A 89 3.11 -12.41 6.67
C GLU A 89 1.94 -13.05 5.93
N GLU A 90 0.89 -12.27 5.66
CA GLU A 90 -0.26 -12.67 4.86
C GLU A 90 -0.53 -11.65 3.75
N PRO A 91 -1.12 -12.06 2.61
CA PRO A 91 -1.48 -11.13 1.56
C PRO A 91 -2.46 -10.08 2.08
N LEU A 92 -2.08 -8.81 1.97
CA LEU A 92 -2.92 -7.68 2.35
C LEU A 92 -4.21 -7.70 1.53
N SER A 93 -5.35 -7.78 2.21
CA SER A 93 -6.66 -7.76 1.56
C SER A 93 -6.99 -6.40 0.95
N LEU A 94 -6.33 -5.34 1.43
CA LEU A 94 -6.49 -3.95 1.02
C LEU A 94 -5.23 -3.15 1.34
N ALA A 95 -4.45 -2.75 0.33
CA ALA A 95 -3.44 -1.69 0.46
C ALA A 95 -3.07 -1.17 -0.93
N ASP A 96 -3.09 0.15 -1.17
CA ASP A 96 -2.70 0.65 -2.51
C ASP A 96 -2.27 2.13 -2.60
N PRO A 97 -1.87 2.77 -1.49
CA PRO A 97 -0.53 3.36 -1.50
C PRO A 97 0.20 3.36 -0.13
N LEU A 98 1.50 3.11 -0.18
CA LEU A 98 2.44 3.41 0.89
C LEU A 98 2.94 4.84 0.72
N LEU A 99 2.69 5.68 1.71
CA LEU A 99 3.06 7.09 1.72
C LEU A 99 4.07 7.37 2.84
N TYR A 100 4.90 8.38 2.63
CA TYR A 100 5.73 9.01 3.63
C TYR A 100 5.16 10.37 4.01
N TRP A 101 5.06 10.64 5.30
CA TRP A 101 4.57 11.88 5.85
C TRP A 101 5.66 12.55 6.68
N SER A 102 6.17 13.67 6.19
CA SER A 102 7.28 14.40 6.82
C SER A 102 6.84 15.43 7.87
N SER A 103 5.54 15.66 8.06
CA SER A 103 5.09 16.67 9.02
C SER A 103 5.35 16.20 10.45
N THR A 104 5.63 17.18 11.31
CA THR A 104 5.78 16.99 12.76
C THR A 104 4.47 16.59 13.43
N ASP A 105 3.33 16.85 12.77
CA ASP A 105 2.03 16.39 13.22
C ASP A 105 1.86 14.89 13.01
N ARG A 106 1.64 14.19 14.13
CA ARG A 106 1.47 12.73 14.19
C ARG A 106 0.11 12.24 13.67
N SER A 107 -0.79 13.15 13.34
CA SER A 107 -2.11 12.86 12.77
C SER A 107 -2.30 13.69 11.51
N PRO A 108 -2.08 13.13 10.31
CA PRO A 108 -2.27 13.85 9.06
C PRO A 108 -3.76 14.19 8.87
N GLU A 109 -4.11 15.47 8.93
CA GLU A 109 -5.47 15.91 8.56
C GLU A 109 -5.70 15.89 7.04
N SER A 110 -4.61 15.98 6.26
CA SER A 110 -4.65 15.98 4.79
C SER A 110 -3.48 15.18 4.24
N LEU A 111 -3.73 14.28 3.29
CA LEU A 111 -2.68 13.53 2.59
C LEU A 111 -1.96 14.33 1.51
N ALA A 112 -2.30 15.61 1.30
CA ALA A 112 -1.76 16.42 0.20
C ALA A 112 -0.24 16.64 0.28
N GLN A 113 0.33 16.59 1.49
CA GLN A 113 1.78 16.73 1.73
C GLN A 113 2.50 15.38 1.83
N ALA A 114 1.77 14.27 1.68
CA ALA A 114 2.34 12.94 1.74
C ALA A 114 3.07 12.62 0.43
N GLN A 115 4.25 11.99 0.55
CA GLN A 115 5.03 11.56 -0.59
C GLN A 115 4.76 10.08 -0.88
N LEU A 116 4.35 9.75 -2.10
CA LEU A 116 4.14 8.36 -2.51
C LEU A 116 5.48 7.60 -2.58
N LEU A 117 5.57 6.49 -1.85
CA LEU A 117 6.71 5.57 -1.89
C LEU A 117 6.48 4.41 -2.86
N GLY A 118 5.24 3.90 -2.93
CA GLY A 118 4.87 2.82 -3.84
C GLY A 118 3.57 2.12 -3.44
N SER A 119 3.28 0.96 -4.02
CA SER A 119 2.15 0.11 -3.64
C SER A 119 2.64 -1.13 -2.89
N LEU A 120 1.87 -1.54 -1.87
CA LEU A 120 2.02 -2.76 -1.08
C LEU A 120 1.09 -3.89 -1.56
N ALA A 121 0.39 -3.69 -2.68
CA ALA A 121 -0.49 -4.70 -3.25
C ALA A 121 0.30 -5.89 -3.81
N GLY A 122 -0.27 -7.08 -3.64
CA GLY A 122 0.31 -8.34 -4.09
C GLY A 122 0.96 -9.14 -2.97
N ALA A 123 1.58 -10.26 -3.35
CA ALA A 123 2.27 -11.14 -2.42
C ALA A 123 3.79 -10.96 -2.55
N GLY A 124 4.49 -11.02 -1.43
CA GLY A 124 5.94 -11.17 -1.38
C GLY A 124 6.69 -10.03 -0.70
N THR A 125 7.98 -9.94 -1.01
CA THR A 125 8.85 -8.88 -0.48
C THR A 125 8.73 -7.65 -1.36
N HIS A 126 8.31 -6.54 -0.76
CA HIS A 126 8.31 -5.23 -1.38
C HIS A 126 9.57 -4.46 -1.01
N ARG A 127 10.08 -3.70 -1.97
CA ARG A 127 11.34 -2.95 -1.85
C ARG A 127 11.11 -1.57 -2.44
N TYR A 128 11.35 -0.53 -1.65
CA TYR A 128 11.15 0.85 -2.04
C TYR A 128 12.43 1.63 -1.82
N ARG A 129 12.83 2.41 -2.82
CA ARG A 129 13.88 3.40 -2.64
C ARG A 129 13.31 4.59 -1.88
N LEU A 130 13.89 4.93 -0.75
CA LEU A 130 13.42 6.06 0.04
C LEU A 130 13.99 7.37 -0.51
N PRO A 131 13.15 8.42 -0.70
CA PRO A 131 13.61 9.74 -1.10
C PRO A 131 14.66 10.29 -0.15
N VAL A 132 15.58 11.11 -0.69
CA VAL A 132 16.64 11.78 0.10
C VAL A 132 16.07 12.58 1.27
N VAL A 133 14.86 13.12 1.12
CA VAL A 133 14.13 13.82 2.19
C VAL A 133 13.91 12.93 3.41
N VAL A 134 13.51 11.67 3.20
CA VAL A 134 13.35 10.67 4.28
C VAL A 134 14.69 10.39 4.95
N GLY A 135 15.76 10.22 4.16
CA GLY A 135 17.10 9.98 4.71
C GLY A 135 17.61 11.13 5.58
N ARG A 136 17.27 12.38 5.25
CA ARG A 136 17.56 13.54 6.11
C ARG A 136 16.66 13.56 7.34
N ALA A 137 15.37 13.27 7.17
CA ALA A 137 14.41 13.24 8.27
C ALA A 137 14.76 12.18 9.32
N LEU A 138 15.28 11.01 8.93
CA LEU A 138 15.75 9.98 9.85
C LEU A 138 16.86 10.46 10.80
N ARG A 139 17.63 11.50 10.44
CA ARG A 139 18.64 12.11 11.32
C ARG A 139 18.07 13.22 12.20
N SER A 140 16.81 13.60 11.97
CA SER A 140 16.10 14.60 12.76
C SER A 140 15.46 13.93 13.99
N PRO A 141 15.15 14.70 15.05
CA PRO A 141 14.43 14.18 16.21
C PRO A 141 12.99 13.75 15.89
N GLN A 142 12.45 14.13 14.73
CA GLN A 142 11.08 13.82 14.31
C GLN A 142 11.07 13.38 12.84
N PRO A 143 11.44 12.12 12.56
CA PRO A 143 11.68 11.63 11.20
C PRO A 143 10.42 11.38 10.35
N GLY A 144 9.23 11.60 10.90
CA GLY A 144 7.95 11.45 10.21
C GLY A 144 7.32 10.06 10.36
N LEU A 145 6.31 9.81 9.53
CA LEU A 145 5.47 8.60 9.56
C LEU A 145 5.48 7.90 8.20
N LEU A 146 5.45 6.57 8.22
CA LEU A 146 4.96 5.76 7.11
C LEU A 146 3.45 5.61 7.26
N LEU A 147 2.71 5.83 6.20
CA LEU A 147 1.25 5.72 6.17
C LEU A 147 0.85 4.68 5.13
N LEU A 148 -0.03 3.78 5.55
CA LEU A 148 -0.71 2.85 4.66
C LEU A 148 -2.13 3.37 4.47
N VAL A 149 -2.50 3.65 3.23
CA VAL A 149 -3.78 4.29 2.91
C VAL A 149 -4.66 3.35 2.09
N SER A 150 -5.96 3.38 2.37
CA SER A 150 -6.95 2.71 1.54
C SER A 150 -7.30 3.59 0.34
N PRO A 151 -7.13 3.12 -0.90
CA PRO A 151 -7.45 3.92 -2.09
C PRO A 151 -8.95 4.17 -2.24
N LEU A 152 -9.81 3.34 -1.62
CA LEU A 152 -11.27 3.42 -1.78
C LEU A 152 -11.87 4.63 -1.09
N ASP A 153 -11.34 5.00 0.08
CA ASP A 153 -11.88 6.03 0.96
C ASP A 153 -10.82 7.04 1.43
N GLN A 154 -9.59 6.93 0.94
CA GLN A 154 -8.44 7.77 1.29
C GLN A 154 -8.14 7.80 2.80
N ARG A 155 -8.55 6.76 3.53
CA ARG A 155 -8.32 6.68 4.98
C ARG A 155 -6.99 6.04 5.29
N ILE A 156 -6.36 6.53 6.36
CA ILE A 156 -5.16 5.91 6.93
C ILE A 156 -5.60 4.60 7.58
N VAL A 157 -5.13 3.49 7.01
CA VAL A 157 -5.35 2.13 7.51
C VAL A 157 -4.38 1.84 8.66
N ALA A 158 -3.13 2.25 8.48
CA ALA A 158 -2.09 2.09 9.48
C ALA A 158 -1.08 3.24 9.37
N SER A 159 -0.46 3.57 10.50
CA SER A 159 0.67 4.49 10.54
C SER A 159 1.80 3.89 11.37
N TRP A 160 3.03 4.20 11.00
CA TRP A 160 4.21 3.80 11.74
C TRP A 160 5.21 4.94 11.83
N ALA A 161 5.62 5.28 13.05
CA ALA A 161 6.62 6.31 13.29
C ALA A 161 8.00 5.77 12.96
N LEU A 162 8.69 6.46 12.05
CA LEU A 162 10.10 6.19 11.82
C LEU A 162 10.87 6.52 13.11
N PRO A 163 11.83 5.70 13.54
CA PRO A 163 12.72 6.08 14.63
C PRO A 163 13.82 6.99 14.11
N SER A 164 14.26 7.92 14.96
CA SER A 164 15.44 8.74 14.66
C SER A 164 16.68 7.86 14.71
N LEU A 165 17.40 7.78 13.61
CA LEU A 165 18.72 7.19 13.53
C LEU A 165 19.72 8.24 14.04
N SER A 166 19.85 8.35 15.37
CA SER A 166 20.91 9.15 15.98
C SER A 166 22.26 8.62 15.48
N ALA A 167 23.12 9.53 15.02
CA ALA A 167 24.50 9.24 14.68
C ALA A 167 25.27 8.91 15.97
N GLY A 168 25.12 7.68 16.46
CA GLY A 168 25.70 7.26 17.73
C GLY A 168 25.35 5.81 17.99
N GLY A 169 26.17 4.91 17.47
CA GLY A 169 26.13 3.51 17.88
C GLY A 169 26.50 3.41 19.35
N GLU A 170 25.56 2.97 20.17
CA GLU A 170 25.91 2.13 21.32
C GLU A 170 25.64 0.69 20.88
N ARG A 171 26.71 0.02 20.50
CA ARG A 171 26.76 -1.45 20.53
C ARG A 171 26.77 -1.85 22.01
N PRO A 172 25.90 -2.77 22.47
CA PRO A 172 26.26 -3.61 23.61
C PRO A 172 27.46 -4.50 23.26
#